data_AF-A0A1M5NJE4-F1
#
_entry.id   AF-A0A1M5NJE4-F1
#
_cell.length_a   1.000
_cell.length_b   1.000
_cell.length_c   1.000
_cell.angle_alpha   90.00
_cell.angle_beta   90.00
_cell.angle_gamma   90.00
#
_symmetry.space_group_name_H-M   'P 1'
#
loop_
_entity.id
_entity.type
_entity.pdbx_description
1 polymer ?
#
loop_
_entity_poly.entity_id
_entity_poly.type
_entity_poly.pdbx_seq_one_letter_code
_entity_poly.pdbx_strand_id
1 'polypeptide(L)'
;MAKINNWTRNETIVAFNVYCKVPFKSSSKTNPTIIKYANMIGRSPSALNMKVGNFGRLDPELKKQGIVGLGNGSKLDEIIWNEFNGNWEKLGFESELLIAQFQNKTIEETVEFDLDNLPQGKEREALIKIRVNQSFFRSTILSSYNQNVV
;
A
#
# COMPACT_ATOMS: atom_id res chain seq x y z
N MET A 1 -30.35 -7.50 -6.37
CA MET A 1 -29.01 -7.96 -6.82
C MET A 1 -27.96 -7.23 -6.00
N ALA A 2 -27.03 -7.95 -5.36
CA ALA A 2 -25.91 -7.31 -4.69
C ALA A 2 -25.06 -6.58 -5.75
N LYS A 3 -24.80 -5.29 -5.55
CA LYS A 3 -23.98 -4.48 -6.45
C LYS A 3 -22.59 -5.14 -6.51
N ILE A 4 -22.15 -5.56 -7.69
CA ILE A 4 -20.82 -6.15 -7.87
C ILE A 4 -19.80 -5.06 -7.52
N ASN A 5 -19.22 -5.17 -6.33
CA ASN A 5 -18.23 -4.22 -5.85
C ASN A 5 -16.84 -4.62 -6.39
N ASN A 6 -16.64 -4.41 -7.69
CA ASN A 6 -15.37 -4.71 -8.34
C ASN A 6 -14.26 -3.82 -7.77
N TRP A 7 -13.06 -4.38 -7.61
CA TRP A 7 -11.88 -3.61 -7.23
C TRP A 7 -11.52 -2.62 -8.34
N THR A 8 -11.41 -1.35 -7.97
CA THR A 8 -10.87 -0.31 -8.83
C THR A 8 -9.35 -0.34 -8.81
N ARG A 9 -8.75 0.34 -9.79
CA ARG A 9 -7.30 0.54 -9.86
C ARG A 9 -6.77 1.23 -8.60
N ASN A 10 -7.41 2.32 -8.17
CA ASN A 10 -6.99 3.11 -7.01
C ASN A 10 -7.02 2.30 -5.70
N GLU A 11 -8.12 1.56 -5.46
CA GLU A 11 -8.20 0.67 -4.30
C GLU A 11 -7.13 -0.44 -4.35
N THR A 12 -6.82 -0.94 -5.55
CA THR A 12 -5.81 -2.00 -5.74
C THR A 12 -4.39 -1.49 -5.49
N ILE A 13 -4.08 -0.24 -5.88
CA ILE A 13 -2.79 0.40 -5.56
C ILE A 13 -2.63 0.57 -4.06
N VAL A 14 -3.66 1.04 -3.35
CA VAL A 14 -3.64 1.13 -1.89
C VAL A 14 -3.50 -0.25 -1.25
N ALA A 15 -4.19 -1.27 -1.77
CA ALA A 15 -4.03 -2.64 -1.29
C ALA A 15 -2.59 -3.17 -1.48
N PHE A 16 -1.93 -2.80 -2.59
CA PHE A 16 -0.54 -3.18 -2.83
C PHE A 16 0.42 -2.46 -1.85
N ASN A 17 0.18 -1.18 -1.56
CA ASN A 17 0.89 -0.45 -0.50
C ASN A 17 0.75 -1.15 0.87
N VAL A 18 -0.46 -1.62 1.22
CA VAL A 18 -0.69 -2.38 2.46
C VAL A 18 0.04 -3.71 2.47
N TYR A 19 0.06 -4.43 1.34
CA TYR A 19 0.83 -5.66 1.21
C TYR A 19 2.32 -5.44 1.45
N CYS A 20 2.90 -4.33 0.99
CA CYS A 20 4.29 -3.98 1.29
C CYS A 20 4.51 -3.64 2.78
N LYS A 21 3.53 -3.00 3.43
CA LYS A 21 3.63 -2.55 4.83
C LYS A 21 3.32 -3.63 5.87
N VAL A 22 2.63 -4.72 5.51
CA VAL A 22 2.20 -5.75 6.46
C VAL A 22 3.00 -7.03 6.22
N PRO A 23 3.72 -7.56 7.23
CA PRO A 23 4.35 -8.87 7.13
C PRO A 23 3.33 -9.93 6.71
N PHE A 24 3.61 -10.67 5.64
CA PHE A 24 2.63 -11.61 5.08
C PHE A 24 2.11 -12.63 6.11
N LYS A 25 2.98 -13.10 7.01
CA LYS A 25 2.64 -14.03 8.11
C LYS A 25 1.66 -13.44 9.14
N SER A 26 1.67 -12.11 9.34
CA SER A 26 0.79 -11.42 10.30
C SER A 26 -0.39 -10.72 9.62
N SER A 27 -0.55 -10.90 8.29
CA SER A 27 -1.70 -10.41 7.56
C SER A 27 -2.96 -11.15 8.00
N SER A 28 -3.92 -10.42 8.56
CA SER A 28 -5.22 -10.95 8.93
C SER A 28 -6.29 -9.87 8.87
N LYS A 29 -7.57 -10.27 8.81
CA LYS A 29 -8.70 -9.33 8.90
C LYS A 29 -8.75 -8.55 10.22
N THR A 30 -8.01 -8.99 11.25
CA THR A 30 -7.91 -8.32 12.55
C THR A 30 -6.64 -7.46 12.68
N ASN A 31 -5.75 -7.49 11.69
CA ASN A 31 -4.55 -6.67 11.69
C ASN A 31 -4.95 -5.18 11.67
N PRO A 32 -4.47 -4.35 12.62
CA PRO A 32 -4.86 -2.94 12.72
C PRO A 32 -4.61 -2.14 11.45
N THR A 33 -3.51 -2.41 10.74
CA THR A 33 -3.18 -1.77 9.46
C THR A 33 -4.22 -2.12 8.40
N ILE A 34 -4.58 -3.40 8.29
CA ILE A 34 -5.62 -3.85 7.35
C ILE A 34 -6.96 -3.21 7.68
N ILE A 35 -7.36 -3.17 8.96
CA ILE A 35 -8.62 -2.52 9.36
C ILE A 35 -8.63 -1.04 8.96
N LYS A 36 -7.56 -0.31 9.29
CA LYS A 36 -7.41 1.11 8.98
C LYS A 36 -7.58 1.38 7.49
N TYR A 37 -6.80 0.69 6.65
CA TYR A 37 -6.81 0.92 5.21
C TYR A 37 -8.08 0.40 4.54
N ALA A 38 -8.67 -0.71 5.02
CA ALA A 38 -9.93 -1.21 4.48
C ALA A 38 -11.06 -0.20 4.68
N ASN A 39 -11.21 0.31 5.91
CA ASN A 39 -12.21 1.32 6.22
C ASN A 39 -12.01 2.60 5.40
N MET A 40 -10.75 3.02 5.22
CA MET A 40 -10.38 4.20 4.43
C MET A 40 -10.85 4.08 2.96
N ILE A 41 -10.64 2.93 2.33
CA ILE A 41 -11.04 2.72 0.92
C ILE A 41 -12.48 2.21 0.76
N GLY A 42 -13.29 2.22 1.83
CA GLY A 42 -14.69 1.77 1.80
C GLY A 42 -14.87 0.25 1.59
N ARG A 43 -13.90 -0.57 2.03
CA ARG A 43 -13.92 -2.03 1.95
C ARG A 43 -13.97 -2.68 3.33
N SER A 44 -14.37 -3.95 3.40
CA SER A 44 -14.27 -4.70 4.64
C SER A 44 -12.82 -5.16 4.90
N PRO A 45 -12.38 -5.27 6.17
CA PRO A 45 -11.04 -5.79 6.50
C PRO A 45 -10.77 -7.18 5.90
N SER A 46 -11.81 -8.03 5.82
CA SER A 46 -11.72 -9.33 5.17
C SER A 46 -11.43 -9.21 3.66
N ALA A 47 -12.12 -8.29 2.96
CA ALA A 47 -11.90 -8.07 1.54
C ALA A 47 -10.48 -7.57 1.24
N LEU A 48 -9.98 -6.62 2.04
CA LEU A 48 -8.60 -6.14 1.89
C LEU A 48 -7.57 -7.22 2.21
N ASN A 49 -7.77 -8.01 3.28
CA ASN A 49 -6.86 -9.12 3.61
C ASN A 49 -6.80 -10.17 2.50
N MET A 50 -7.93 -10.51 1.88
CA MET A 50 -7.94 -11.40 0.72
C MET A 50 -7.18 -10.78 -0.47
N LYS A 51 -7.33 -9.48 -0.72
CA LYS A 51 -6.61 -8.78 -1.77
C LYS A 51 -5.08 -8.79 -1.54
N VAL A 52 -4.64 -8.59 -0.29
CA VAL A 52 -3.23 -8.77 0.12
C VAL A 52 -2.76 -10.20 -0.14
N GLY A 53 -3.59 -11.20 0.19
CA GLY A 53 -3.33 -12.61 -0.11
C GLY A 53 -3.18 -12.90 -1.61
N ASN A 54 -3.93 -12.21 -2.48
CA ASN A 54 -3.80 -12.33 -3.93
C ASN A 54 -2.44 -11.80 -4.42
N PHE A 55 -1.91 -10.71 -3.85
CA PHE A 55 -0.57 -10.22 -4.21
C PHE A 55 0.54 -11.18 -3.80
N GLY A 56 0.42 -11.81 -2.62
CA GLY A 56 1.40 -12.80 -2.16
C GLY A 56 1.61 -13.98 -3.12
N ARG A 57 0.67 -14.26 -4.03
CA ARG A 57 0.85 -15.31 -5.05
C ARG A 57 1.87 -14.93 -6.14
N LEU A 58 2.08 -13.63 -6.34
CA LEU A 58 2.98 -13.07 -7.36
C LEU A 58 4.40 -12.86 -6.82
N ASP A 59 4.58 -13.02 -5.51
CA ASP A 59 5.84 -12.74 -4.81
C ASP A 59 6.85 -13.88 -4.96
N PRO A 60 7.98 -13.65 -5.66
CA PRO A 60 9.03 -14.66 -5.80
C PRO A 60 9.72 -14.99 -4.47
N GLU A 61 9.80 -14.06 -3.51
CA GLU A 61 10.43 -14.30 -2.22
C GLU A 61 9.57 -15.19 -1.31
N LEU A 62 8.25 -14.97 -1.28
CA LEU A 62 7.34 -15.91 -0.61
C LEU A 62 7.37 -17.29 -1.27
N LYS A 63 7.44 -17.34 -2.61
CA LYS A 63 7.55 -18.60 -3.34
C LYS A 63 8.82 -19.37 -2.99
N LYS A 64 9.97 -18.70 -2.85
CA LYS A 64 11.23 -19.32 -2.37
C LYS A 64 11.11 -19.92 -0.97
N GLN A 65 10.26 -19.33 -0.13
CA GLN A 65 9.95 -19.83 1.22
C GLN A 65 8.89 -20.96 1.22
N GLY A 66 8.40 -21.39 0.05
CA GLY A 66 7.33 -22.39 -0.07
C GLY A 66 5.94 -21.87 0.30
N ILE A 67 5.79 -20.55 0.46
CA ILE A 67 4.50 -19.91 0.76
C ILE A 67 3.78 -19.64 -0.56
N VAL A 68 2.57 -20.18 -0.69
CA VAL A 68 1.68 -19.93 -1.82
C VAL A 68 0.57 -18.97 -1.39
N GLY A 69 0.46 -17.83 -2.07
CA GLY A 69 -0.65 -16.89 -1.87
C GLY A 69 -1.99 -17.44 -2.35
N LEU A 70 -3.02 -16.60 -2.36
CA LEU A 70 -4.35 -17.00 -2.81
C LEU A 70 -4.39 -17.18 -4.34
N GLY A 71 -4.94 -18.29 -4.82
CA GLY A 71 -5.01 -18.60 -6.26
C GLY A 71 -5.93 -17.66 -7.06
N ASN A 72 -6.94 -17.08 -6.42
CA ASN A 72 -8.02 -16.30 -7.04
C ASN A 72 -7.69 -14.83 -7.33
N GLY A 73 -6.44 -14.53 -7.66
CA GLY A 73 -6.07 -13.16 -8.05
C GLY A 73 -6.59 -12.79 -9.44
N SER A 74 -6.88 -11.51 -9.58
CA SER A 74 -7.43 -10.88 -10.78
C SER A 74 -6.33 -10.39 -11.72
N LYS A 75 -6.67 -10.18 -13.00
CA LYS A 75 -5.76 -9.54 -13.97
C LYS A 75 -5.30 -8.15 -13.52
N LEU A 76 -6.14 -7.42 -12.78
CA LEU A 76 -5.77 -6.12 -12.23
C LEU A 76 -4.64 -6.24 -11.18
N ASP A 77 -4.59 -7.34 -10.42
CA ASP A 77 -3.53 -7.59 -9.43
C ASP A 77 -2.18 -7.74 -10.15
N GLU A 78 -2.15 -8.46 -11.26
CA GLU A 78 -0.95 -8.64 -12.09
C GLU A 78 -0.51 -7.32 -12.75
N ILE A 79 -1.45 -6.51 -13.24
CA ILE A 79 -1.14 -5.20 -13.82
C ILE A 79 -0.48 -4.30 -12.78
N ILE A 80 -1.07 -4.19 -11.58
CA ILE A 80 -0.52 -3.37 -10.50
C ILE A 80 0.82 -3.93 -10.01
N TRP A 81 0.93 -5.25 -9.85
CA TRP A 81 2.19 -5.88 -9.50
C TRP A 81 3.31 -5.54 -10.49
N ASN A 82 3.08 -5.78 -11.78
CA ASN A 82 4.10 -5.54 -12.81
C ASN A 82 4.49 -4.06 -12.93
N GLU A 83 3.56 -3.16 -12.63
CA GLU A 83 3.81 -1.72 -12.70
C GLU A 83 4.65 -1.18 -11.54
N PHE A 84 4.47 -1.74 -10.34
CA PHE A 84 5.03 -1.17 -9.11
C PHE A 84 6.10 -2.04 -8.44
N ASN A 85 6.11 -3.35 -8.68
CA ASN A 85 7.14 -4.23 -8.14
C ASN A 85 8.53 -3.83 -8.70
N GLY A 86 9.44 -3.46 -7.81
CA GLY A 86 10.75 -2.89 -8.18
C GLY A 86 10.74 -1.38 -8.47
N ASN A 87 9.58 -0.73 -8.50
CA ASN A 87 9.45 0.72 -8.63
C ASN A 87 8.79 1.33 -7.38
N TRP A 88 9.48 1.19 -6.26
CA TRP A 88 8.99 1.58 -4.93
C TRP A 88 8.80 3.08 -4.77
N GLU A 89 9.58 3.91 -5.49
CA GLU A 89 9.41 5.36 -5.50
C GLU A 89 8.08 5.76 -6.15
N LYS A 90 7.72 5.11 -7.27
CA LYS A 90 6.44 5.34 -7.92
C LYS A 90 5.29 4.85 -7.05
N LEU A 91 5.43 3.66 -6.45
CA LEU A 91 4.41 3.12 -5.53
C LEU A 91 4.20 4.05 -4.34
N GLY A 92 5.28 4.41 -3.65
CA GLY A 92 5.23 5.27 -2.46
C GLY A 92 4.49 6.58 -2.76
N PHE A 93 4.88 7.27 -3.82
CA PHE A 93 4.24 8.53 -4.19
C PHE A 93 2.76 8.37 -4.60
N GLU A 94 2.44 7.48 -5.54
CA GLU A 94 1.07 7.34 -6.05
C GLU A 94 0.11 6.80 -4.99
N SER A 95 0.56 5.85 -4.18
CA SER A 95 -0.30 5.30 -3.12
C SER A 95 -0.59 6.31 -2.02
N GLU A 96 0.37 7.13 -1.61
CA GLU A 96 0.14 8.17 -0.59
C GLU A 96 -0.72 9.33 -1.13
N LEU A 97 -0.62 9.66 -2.43
CA LEU A 97 -1.58 10.54 -3.10
C LEU A 97 -3.01 10.00 -3.04
N LEU A 98 -3.19 8.71 -3.34
CA LEU A 98 -4.50 8.07 -3.28
C LEU A 98 -5.03 7.99 -1.84
N ILE A 99 -4.17 7.72 -0.86
CA ILE A 99 -4.52 7.71 0.57
C ILE A 99 -5.05 9.09 0.99
N ALA A 100 -4.36 10.16 0.60
CA ALA A 100 -4.83 11.53 0.84
C ALA A 100 -6.20 11.79 0.20
N GLN A 101 -6.38 11.38 -1.06
CA GLN A 101 -7.67 11.49 -1.76
C GLN A 101 -8.80 10.73 -1.05
N PHE A 102 -8.58 9.47 -0.64
CA PHE A 102 -9.59 8.70 0.09
C PHE A 102 -9.94 9.31 1.45
N GLN A 103 -9.02 10.07 2.05
CA GLN A 103 -9.23 10.79 3.29
C GLN A 103 -9.83 12.19 3.10
N ASN A 104 -10.06 12.64 1.85
CA ASN A 104 -10.40 14.02 1.51
C ASN A 104 -9.41 15.04 2.12
N LYS A 105 -8.12 14.69 2.07
CA LYS A 105 -7.00 15.51 2.52
C LYS A 105 -6.06 15.78 1.36
N THR A 106 -5.27 16.83 1.49
CA THR A 106 -4.10 17.06 0.65
C THR A 106 -2.95 16.14 1.10
N ILE A 107 -1.97 15.88 0.22
CA ILE A 107 -0.81 15.06 0.59
C ILE A 107 0.04 15.77 1.65
N GLU A 108 -0.02 17.09 1.68
CA GLU A 108 0.59 17.95 2.68
C GLU A 108 0.01 17.72 4.08
N GLU A 109 -1.30 17.49 4.18
CA GLU A 109 -1.98 17.23 5.46
C GLU A 109 -1.83 15.79 5.95
N THR A 110 -1.51 14.85 5.07
CA THR A 110 -1.29 13.44 5.45
C THR A 110 0.14 13.16 5.87
N VAL A 111 1.07 14.03 5.50
CA VAL A 111 2.48 13.86 5.78
C VAL A 111 2.88 14.85 6.88
N GLU A 112 3.26 14.34 8.05
CA GLU A 112 3.70 15.13 9.22
C GLU A 112 5.05 15.83 8.97
N PHE A 113 5.10 16.78 8.05
CA PHE A 113 6.25 17.65 7.85
C PHE A 113 5.85 19.10 8.02
N ASP A 114 6.78 19.90 8.56
CA ASP A 114 6.70 21.34 8.47
C ASP A 114 6.88 21.75 7.00
N LEU A 115 5.80 22.26 6.41
CA LEU A 115 5.69 22.68 5.02
C LEU A 115 5.63 24.22 4.89
N ASP A 116 5.68 24.93 6.01
CA ASP A 116 5.50 26.38 6.08
C ASP A 116 6.68 27.13 5.46
N ASN A 117 7.86 26.48 5.41
CA ASN A 117 9.10 27.04 4.88
C ASN A 117 9.54 26.46 3.51
N LEU A 118 8.65 25.79 2.77
CA LEU A 118 9.04 25.25 1.45
C LEU A 118 8.97 26.32 0.35
N PRO A 119 9.96 26.37 -0.57
CA PRO A 119 9.91 27.23 -1.75
C PRO A 119 8.67 26.93 -2.59
N GLN A 120 8.16 27.91 -3.35
CA GLN A 120 7.00 27.72 -4.23
C GLN A 120 7.39 27.10 -5.58
N GLY A 121 6.43 26.46 -6.25
CA GLY A 121 6.61 25.90 -7.59
C GLY A 121 7.26 24.51 -7.61
N LYS A 122 7.98 24.20 -8.69
CA LYS A 122 8.50 22.84 -8.98
C LYS A 122 9.43 22.28 -7.89
N GLU A 123 10.15 23.15 -7.20
CA GLU A 123 11.03 22.76 -6.09
C GLU A 123 10.23 22.22 -4.90
N ARG A 124 9.04 22.80 -4.64
CA ARG A 124 8.09 22.31 -3.63
C ARG A 124 7.68 20.87 -3.92
N GLU A 125 7.25 20.62 -5.15
CA GLU A 125 6.74 19.31 -5.59
C GLU A 125 7.82 18.23 -5.48
N ALA A 126 9.06 18.56 -5.86
CA ALA A 126 10.20 17.67 -5.72
C ALA A 126 10.47 17.31 -4.25
N LEU A 127 10.46 18.30 -3.35
CA LEU A 127 10.68 18.07 -1.91
C LEU A 127 9.57 17.24 -1.28
N ILE A 128 8.31 17.48 -1.65
CA ILE A 128 7.17 16.66 -1.21
C ILE A 128 7.36 15.21 -1.67
N LYS A 129 7.68 14.99 -2.94
CA LYS A 129 7.91 13.64 -3.48
C LYS A 129 9.03 12.91 -2.75
N ILE A 130 10.16 13.57 -2.50
CA ILE A 130 11.27 13.00 -1.74
C ILE A 130 10.82 12.56 -0.34
N ARG A 131 10.13 13.46 0.37
CA ARG A 131 9.64 13.26 1.73
C ARG A 131 8.64 12.10 1.84
N VAL A 132 7.69 12.02 0.92
CA VAL A 132 6.70 10.93 0.83
C VAL A 132 7.40 9.58 0.65
N ASN A 133 8.35 9.51 -0.28
CA ASN A 133 9.07 8.26 -0.55
C ASN A 133 9.95 7.81 0.63
N GLN A 134 10.59 8.75 1.34
CA GLN A 134 11.31 8.43 2.57
C GLN A 134 10.39 7.86 3.65
N SER A 135 9.20 8.44 3.83
CA SER A 135 8.20 7.94 4.79
C SER A 135 7.72 6.53 4.43
N PHE A 136 7.35 6.32 3.16
CA PHE A 136 6.95 5.01 2.66
C PHE A 136 8.04 3.95 2.85
N PHE A 137 9.28 4.26 2.49
CA PHE A 137 10.41 3.34 2.65
C PHE A 137 10.64 2.96 4.10
N ARG A 138 10.63 3.93 5.03
CA ARG A 138 10.74 3.66 6.48
C ARG A 138 9.63 2.72 6.96
N SER A 139 8.39 2.97 6.55
CA SER A 139 7.25 2.12 6.95
C SER A 139 7.34 0.68 6.42
N THR A 140 7.91 0.51 5.23
CA THR A 140 8.07 -0.82 4.60
C THR A 140 9.22 -1.60 5.22
N ILE A 141 10.35 -0.94 5.49
CA ILE A 141 11.54 -1.57 6.10
C ILE A 141 11.29 -1.93 7.57
N LEU A 142 10.63 -1.08 8.35
CA LEU A 142 10.32 -1.40 9.76
C LEU A 142 9.49 -2.69 9.88
N SER A 143 8.63 -2.96 8.91
CA SER A 143 7.84 -4.18 8.84
C SER A 143 8.67 -5.44 8.56
N SER A 144 9.81 -5.33 7.86
CA SER A 144 10.72 -6.46 7.67
C SER A 144 11.62 -6.71 8.88
N TYR A 145 12.07 -5.67 9.59
CA TYR A 145 12.92 -5.80 10.78
C TYR A 145 12.20 -6.37 12.01
N ASN A 146 10.90 -6.09 12.19
CA ASN A 146 10.10 -6.67 13.27
C ASN A 146 9.84 -8.18 13.12
N GLN A 147 10.39 -8.85 12.09
CA GLN A 147 10.37 -10.31 11.96
C GLN A 147 11.52 -11.02 12.71
N ASN A 148 12.51 -10.28 13.24
CA ASN A 148 13.69 -10.85 13.90
C ASN A 148 13.67 -10.80 15.43
N VAL A 149 12.54 -10.46 16.06
CA VAL A 149 12.41 -10.66 17.51
C VAL A 149 11.81 -12.04 17.74
N VAL A 150 12.72 -12.97 18.06
CA VAL A 150 12.49 -14.34 18.50
C VAL A 150 11.60 -14.37 19.74
#